data_AF-A0A534FWU5-F1
#
_entry.id   AF-A0A534FWU5-F1
#
_cell.length_a   1.000
_cell.length_b   1.000
_cell.length_c   1.000
_cell.angle_alpha   90.00
_cell.angle_beta   90.00
_cell.angle_gamma   90.00
#
_symmetry.space_group_name_H-M   'P 1'
#
loop_
_entity.id
_entity.type
_entity.pdbx_description
1 polymer ?
#
loop_
_entity_poly.entity_id
_entity_poly.type
_entity_poly.pdbx_seq_one_letter_code
_entity_poly.pdbx_strand_id
1 'polypeptide(L)'
;MNLALWAALDFLHSEPHAPLALDGLFGWACYLLLGLAAGALVARAESGDAHTRALLVPALSVSPFVLTIFWLASDRSAVQARPGAALIVALIYTCLLAVRVLGAAFGPVRARTAVVALVLVLVSPWAIGMLNLDTRLWVVEEDEPAQTQEADEQTEAEALFYEQPAQIAAAVSRVTGTPPGTTGVYFVGFAGDGEQGVFRRETLFASQVFAERFGSGDRTVLLVNNVEDRETYPL
;
A
#
# COMPACT_ATOMS: atom_id res chain seq x y z
N MET A 1 -9.42 10.19 24.37
CA MET A 1 -8.34 11.16 24.71
C MET A 1 -7.24 11.14 23.67
N ASN A 2 -6.57 10.01 23.38
CA ASN A 2 -5.47 9.95 22.40
C ASN A 2 -5.85 10.44 20.99
N LEU A 3 -6.96 9.95 20.43
CA LEU A 3 -7.44 10.40 19.12
C LEU A 3 -7.75 11.91 19.09
N ALA A 4 -8.40 12.43 20.13
CA ALA A 4 -8.73 13.86 20.23
C ALA A 4 -7.47 14.73 20.37
N LEU A 5 -6.47 14.28 21.13
CA LEU A 5 -5.18 14.95 21.23
C LEU A 5 -4.46 14.96 19.89
N TRP A 6 -4.37 13.80 19.23
CA TRP A 6 -3.78 13.71 17.90
C TRP A 6 -4.48 14.62 16.92
N ALA A 7 -5.81 14.61 16.91
CA ALA A 7 -6.59 15.46 16.04
C ALA A 7 -6.28 16.95 16.22
N ALA A 8 -6.12 17.40 17.48
CA ALA A 8 -5.72 18.78 17.77
C ALA A 8 -4.28 19.07 17.30
N LEU A 9 -3.34 18.13 17.51
CA LEU A 9 -1.94 18.30 17.07
C LEU A 9 -1.81 18.32 15.55
N ASP A 10 -2.57 17.47 14.86
CA ASP A 10 -2.59 17.36 13.41
C ASP A 10 -3.19 18.61 12.77
N PHE A 11 -4.32 19.12 13.31
CA PHE A 11 -4.89 20.41 12.91
C PHE A 11 -3.95 21.60 13.10
N LEU A 12 -3.13 21.59 14.15
CA LEU A 12 -2.14 22.66 14.39
C LEU A 12 -0.98 22.62 13.38
N HIS A 13 -0.72 21.45 12.79
CA HIS A 13 0.36 21.22 11.84
C HIS A 13 -0.11 21.34 10.38
N SER A 14 -1.41 21.21 10.13
CA SER A 14 -1.97 21.26 8.79
C SER A 14 -1.96 22.66 8.20
N GLU A 15 -1.96 22.73 6.87
CA GLU A 15 -2.04 24.00 6.17
C GLU A 15 -3.39 24.70 6.42
N PRO A 16 -3.44 26.04 6.33
CA PRO A 16 -4.69 26.77 6.36
C PRO A 16 -5.64 26.22 5.29
N HIS A 17 -6.83 25.79 5.69
CA HIS A 17 -7.89 25.22 4.84
C HIS A 17 -7.77 23.73 4.44
N ALA A 18 -6.86 22.96 5.03
CA ALA A 18 -6.85 21.50 4.85
C ALA A 18 -8.23 20.88 5.21
N PRO A 19 -8.89 20.15 4.29
CA PRO A 19 -10.15 19.48 4.59
C PRO A 19 -9.94 18.31 5.55
N LEU A 20 -11.03 17.89 6.20
CA LEU A 20 -11.02 16.72 7.08
C LEU A 20 -11.08 15.44 6.22
N ALA A 21 -9.98 14.68 6.21
CA ALA A 21 -9.90 13.39 5.55
C ALA A 21 -10.36 12.27 6.51
N LEU A 22 -11.53 11.68 6.23
CA LEU A 22 -12.07 10.59 7.07
C LEU A 22 -11.27 9.28 6.94
N ASP A 23 -10.48 9.12 5.89
CA ASP A 23 -9.62 7.96 5.68
C ASP A 23 -8.55 7.83 6.79
N GLY A 24 -8.13 8.95 7.39
CA GLY A 24 -7.26 8.92 8.57
C GLY A 24 -7.88 8.19 9.78
N LEU A 25 -9.21 8.12 9.89
CA LEU A 25 -9.89 7.32 10.92
C LEU A 25 -9.69 5.82 10.70
N PHE A 26 -9.63 5.39 9.44
CA PHE A 26 -9.33 4.00 9.11
C PHE A 26 -7.89 3.65 9.53
N GLY A 27 -6.93 4.52 9.22
CA GLY A 27 -5.54 4.38 9.70
C GLY A 27 -5.46 4.30 11.23
N TRP A 28 -6.22 5.12 11.94
CA TRP A 28 -6.35 5.06 13.40
C TRP A 28 -6.94 3.74 13.92
N ALA A 29 -7.97 3.21 13.26
CA ALA A 29 -8.57 1.93 13.62
C ALA A 29 -7.54 0.80 13.46
N CYS A 30 -6.81 0.77 12.35
CA CYS A 30 -5.73 -0.19 12.11
C CYS A 30 -4.61 -0.07 13.15
N TYR A 31 -4.17 1.15 13.46
CA TYR A 31 -3.15 1.42 14.48
C TYR A 31 -3.57 0.89 15.86
N LEU A 32 -4.81 1.13 16.27
CA LEU A 32 -5.34 0.63 17.54
C LEU A 32 -5.44 -0.90 17.57
N LEU A 33 -5.89 -1.52 16.46
CA LEU A 33 -5.95 -2.98 16.35
C LEU A 33 -4.57 -3.63 16.43
N LEU A 34 -3.57 -3.06 15.75
CA LEU A 34 -2.17 -3.51 15.85
C LEU A 34 -1.62 -3.33 17.27
N GLY A 35 -1.91 -2.21 17.93
CA GLY A 35 -1.53 -1.98 19.32
C GLY A 35 -2.16 -2.98 20.29
N LEU A 36 -3.45 -3.31 20.10
CA LEU A 36 -4.15 -4.31 20.89
C LEU A 36 -3.58 -5.72 20.66
N ALA A 37 -3.30 -6.08 19.41
CA ALA A 37 -2.69 -7.36 19.05
C ALA A 37 -1.27 -7.49 19.63
N ALA A 38 -0.45 -6.45 19.51
CA ALA A 38 0.87 -6.38 20.12
C ALA A 38 0.79 -6.52 21.64
N GLY A 39 -0.13 -5.81 22.30
CA GLY A 39 -0.34 -5.91 23.73
C GLY A 39 -0.77 -7.32 24.17
N ALA A 40 -1.64 -7.98 23.39
CA ALA A 40 -2.06 -9.36 23.66
C ALA A 40 -0.89 -10.34 23.50
N LEU A 41 -0.05 -10.19 22.47
CA LEU A 41 1.13 -11.02 22.27
C LEU A 41 2.12 -10.87 23.43
N VAL A 42 2.36 -9.64 23.88
CA VAL A 42 3.23 -9.35 25.04
C VAL A 42 2.64 -9.95 26.32
N ALA A 43 1.35 -9.77 26.59
CA ALA A 43 0.70 -10.37 27.76
C ALA A 43 0.81 -11.91 27.74
N ARG A 44 0.55 -12.54 26.59
CA ARG A 44 0.68 -14.01 26.44
C ARG A 44 2.11 -14.51 26.58
N ALA A 45 3.11 -13.69 26.21
CA ALA A 45 4.52 -14.01 26.43
C ALA A 45 4.89 -14.03 27.93
N GLU A 46 4.20 -13.21 28.75
CA GLU A 46 4.38 -13.14 30.18
C GLU A 46 3.76 -14.35 30.89
N SER A 47 2.45 -14.57 30.74
CA SER A 47 1.79 -15.79 31.22
C SER A 47 0.49 -16.06 30.45
N GLY A 48 0.03 -17.32 30.46
CA GLY A 48 -1.24 -17.70 29.83
C GLY A 48 -2.46 -16.99 30.42
N ASP A 49 -2.37 -16.56 31.69
CA ASP A 49 -3.44 -15.91 32.45
C ASP A 49 -3.25 -14.38 32.59
N ALA A 50 -2.18 -13.83 32.03
CA ALA A 50 -1.92 -12.39 32.07
C ALA A 50 -3.01 -11.65 31.30
N HIS A 51 -3.66 -10.71 31.98
CA HIS A 51 -4.71 -9.93 31.36
C HIS A 51 -4.11 -8.80 30.52
N THR A 52 -4.41 -8.76 29.23
CA THR A 52 -3.98 -7.69 28.30
C THR A 52 -4.30 -6.29 28.83
N ARG A 53 -5.41 -6.13 29.57
CA ARG A 53 -5.81 -4.85 30.20
C ARG A 53 -4.75 -4.25 31.11
N ALA A 54 -3.96 -5.09 31.80
CA ALA A 54 -2.91 -4.62 32.71
C ALA A 54 -1.80 -3.87 31.98
N LEU A 55 -1.56 -4.22 30.70
CA LEU A 55 -0.61 -3.55 29.83
C LEU A 55 -1.23 -2.34 29.10
N LEU A 56 -2.50 -2.45 28.71
CA LEU A 56 -3.18 -1.38 27.95
C LEU A 56 -3.35 -0.10 28.75
N VAL A 57 -3.66 -0.18 30.05
CA VAL A 57 -3.83 1.01 30.90
C VAL A 57 -2.55 1.86 30.92
N PRO A 58 -1.39 1.36 31.36
CA PRO A 58 -0.17 2.17 31.38
C PRO A 58 0.30 2.57 29.97
N ALA A 59 0.12 1.72 28.94
CA ALA A 59 0.46 2.07 27.57
C ALA A 59 -0.37 3.26 27.05
N LEU A 60 -1.69 3.25 27.25
CA LEU A 60 -2.60 4.33 26.85
C LEU A 60 -2.45 5.58 27.73
N SER A 61 -1.98 5.44 28.97
CA SER A 61 -1.68 6.58 29.84
C SER A 61 -0.44 7.35 29.41
N VAL A 62 0.58 6.66 28.87
CA VAL A 62 1.82 7.32 28.43
C VAL A 62 1.76 7.79 26.97
N SER A 63 0.92 7.16 26.13
CA SER A 63 0.79 7.53 24.72
C SER A 63 0.53 9.02 24.43
N PRO A 64 -0.29 9.80 25.17
CA PRO A 64 -0.47 11.21 24.85
C PRO A 64 0.83 12.01 24.98
N PHE A 65 1.67 11.68 25.97
CA PHE A 65 2.96 12.32 26.15
C PHE A 65 3.94 11.95 25.03
N VAL A 66 3.94 10.70 24.59
CA VAL A 66 4.77 10.26 23.46
C VAL A 66 4.37 11.00 22.18
N LEU A 67 3.07 11.09 21.89
CA LEU A 67 2.56 11.82 20.73
C LEU A 67 2.98 13.28 20.77
N THR A 68 2.79 13.97 21.90
CA THR A 68 3.19 15.39 22.04
C THR A 68 4.69 15.60 21.93
N ILE A 69 5.52 14.73 22.53
CA ILE A 69 6.99 14.84 22.46
C ILE A 69 7.46 14.63 21.03
N PHE A 70 6.94 13.62 20.33
CA PHE A 70 7.33 13.31 18.96
C PHE A 70 6.89 14.40 17.99
N TRP A 71 5.67 14.91 18.16
CA TRP A 71 5.17 16.06 17.40
C TRP A 71 6.03 17.31 17.62
N LEU A 72 6.41 17.63 18.86
CA LEU A 72 7.28 18.79 19.13
C LEU A 72 8.71 18.59 18.61
N ALA A 73 9.18 17.34 18.55
CA ALA A 73 10.50 16.99 18.06
C ALA A 73 10.58 17.04 16.53
N SER A 74 9.52 16.67 15.81
CA SER A 74 9.50 16.65 14.33
C SER A 74 9.71 18.04 13.70
N ASP A 75 9.29 19.11 14.39
CA ASP A 75 9.46 20.49 13.93
C ASP A 75 10.88 21.05 14.14
N ARG A 76 11.74 20.32 14.86
CA ARG A 76 13.09 20.81 15.13
C ARG A 76 13.96 20.60 13.90
N SER A 77 14.57 21.70 13.41
CA SER A 77 15.53 21.66 12.30
C SER A 77 16.68 20.65 12.51
N ALA A 78 17.10 20.43 13.75
CA ALA A 78 18.10 19.41 14.10
C ALA A 78 17.63 17.97 13.84
N VAL A 79 16.34 17.68 14.01
CA VAL A 79 15.72 16.39 13.73
C VAL A 79 15.58 16.20 12.22
N GLN A 80 15.09 17.21 11.52
CA GLN A 80 14.94 17.19 10.06
C GLN A 80 16.28 17.07 9.33
N ALA A 81 17.36 17.68 9.85
CA ALA A 81 18.69 17.58 9.26
C ALA A 81 19.32 16.17 9.37
N ARG A 82 18.85 15.32 10.29
CA ARG A 82 19.42 13.99 10.57
C ARG A 82 18.33 12.96 10.86
N PRO A 83 17.49 12.61 9.88
CA PRO A 83 16.32 11.76 10.10
C PRO A 83 16.69 10.37 10.62
N GLY A 84 17.78 9.77 10.12
CA GLY A 84 18.25 8.46 10.60
C GLY A 84 18.69 8.47 12.06
N ALA A 85 19.41 9.51 12.50
CA ALA A 85 19.81 9.63 13.91
C ALA A 85 18.58 9.87 14.81
N ALA A 86 17.63 10.69 14.36
CA ALA A 86 16.38 10.92 15.07
C ALA A 86 15.57 9.63 15.23
N LEU A 87 15.47 8.80 14.17
CA LEU A 87 14.83 7.49 14.22
C LEU A 87 15.48 6.58 15.27
N ILE A 88 16.82 6.49 15.29
CA ILE A 88 17.54 5.68 16.26
C ILE A 88 17.24 6.15 17.70
N VAL A 89 17.28 7.47 17.95
CA VAL A 89 16.96 8.03 19.27
C VAL A 89 15.50 7.76 19.65
N ALA A 90 14.56 7.91 18.73
CA ALA A 90 13.15 7.60 18.93
C ALA A 90 12.96 6.12 19.28
N LEU A 91 13.63 5.20 18.58
CA LEU A 91 13.60 3.76 18.86
C LEU A 91 14.20 3.42 20.23
N ILE A 92 15.33 4.04 20.60
CA ILE A 92 15.91 3.85 21.94
C ILE A 92 14.93 4.32 23.00
N TYR A 93 14.32 5.50 22.82
CA TYR A 93 13.35 6.06 23.74
C TYR A 93 12.11 5.15 23.89
N THR A 94 11.53 4.67 22.78
CA THR A 94 10.36 3.78 22.82
C THR A 94 10.69 2.42 23.39
N CYS A 95 11.89 1.87 23.15
CA CYS A 95 12.35 0.63 23.78
C CYS A 95 12.49 0.77 25.31
N LEU A 96 13.14 1.85 25.77
CA LEU A 96 13.26 2.13 27.21
C LEU A 96 11.89 2.34 27.85
N LEU A 97 10.99 3.07 27.17
CA LEU A 97 9.63 3.28 27.62
C LEU A 97 8.84 1.97 27.68
N ALA A 98 8.96 1.11 26.67
CA ALA A 98 8.30 -0.19 26.65
C ALA A 98 8.70 -1.04 27.86
N VAL A 99 9.99 -1.08 28.22
CA VAL A 99 10.47 -1.79 29.43
C VAL A 99 9.89 -1.17 30.70
N ARG A 100 9.80 0.16 30.79
CA ARG A 100 9.20 0.85 31.95
C ARG A 100 7.70 0.57 32.08
N VAL A 101 6.95 0.63 30.98
CA VAL A 101 5.52 0.29 30.93
C VAL A 101 5.30 -1.16 31.33
N LEU A 102 6.16 -2.07 30.87
CA LEU A 102 6.08 -3.49 31.19
C LEU A 102 6.35 -3.76 32.68
N GLY A 103 7.35 -3.09 33.26
CA GLY A 103 7.60 -3.13 34.71
C GLY A 103 6.47 -2.53 35.55
N ALA A 104 5.82 -1.47 35.07
CA ALA A 104 4.65 -0.89 35.72
C ALA A 104 3.41 -1.81 35.63
N ALA A 105 3.26 -2.57 34.55
CA ALA A 105 2.13 -3.46 34.30
C ALA A 105 2.24 -4.79 35.07
N PHE A 106 3.43 -5.41 35.08
CA PHE A 106 3.62 -6.77 35.57
C PHE A 106 4.60 -6.89 36.75
N GLY A 107 5.29 -5.82 37.13
CA GLY A 107 6.34 -5.89 38.17
C GLY A 107 7.61 -6.59 37.64
N PRO A 108 7.99 -7.78 38.15
CA PRO A 108 9.11 -8.54 37.62
C PRO A 108 8.77 -9.13 36.24
N VAL A 109 9.37 -8.57 35.20
CA VAL A 109 9.14 -8.96 33.81
C VAL A 109 10.01 -10.16 33.41
N ARG A 110 9.44 -11.15 32.74
CA ARG A 110 10.23 -12.26 32.17
C ARG A 110 11.04 -11.81 30.96
N ALA A 111 12.27 -12.32 30.81
CA ALA A 111 13.15 -11.95 29.69
C ALA A 111 12.49 -12.16 28.32
N ARG A 112 11.72 -13.24 28.15
CA ARG A 112 10.96 -13.52 26.91
C ARG A 112 9.98 -12.39 26.58
N THR A 113 9.26 -11.89 27.57
CA THR A 113 8.28 -10.80 27.42
C THR A 113 8.95 -9.51 26.99
N ALA A 114 10.07 -9.17 27.64
CA ALA A 114 10.86 -8.00 27.27
C ALA A 114 11.38 -8.11 25.83
N VAL A 115 11.90 -9.27 25.42
CA VAL A 115 12.36 -9.51 24.04
C VAL A 115 11.21 -9.36 23.04
N VAL A 116 10.05 -9.96 23.30
CA VAL A 116 8.87 -9.83 22.42
C VAL A 116 8.44 -8.37 22.29
N ALA A 117 8.36 -7.63 23.40
CA ALA A 117 7.99 -6.21 23.38
C ALA A 117 9.00 -5.38 22.57
N LEU A 118 10.30 -5.59 22.76
CA LEU A 118 11.35 -4.90 22.01
C LEU A 118 11.30 -5.22 20.52
N VAL A 119 11.11 -6.48 20.14
CA VAL A 119 10.97 -6.88 18.74
C VAL A 119 9.77 -6.19 18.11
N LEU A 120 8.61 -6.15 18.79
CA LEU A 120 7.42 -5.47 18.27
C LEU A 120 7.63 -3.96 18.10
N VAL A 121 8.36 -3.30 19.02
CA VAL A 121 8.73 -1.88 18.90
C VAL A 121 9.69 -1.64 17.73
N LEU A 122 10.67 -2.53 17.51
CA LEU A 122 11.64 -2.38 16.42
C LEU A 122 11.03 -2.66 15.05
N VAL A 123 10.06 -3.58 14.97
CA VAL A 123 9.37 -3.93 13.72
C VAL A 123 8.29 -2.90 13.36
N SER A 124 7.79 -2.12 14.32
CA SER A 124 6.66 -1.22 14.09
C SER A 124 6.87 -0.18 12.98
N PRO A 125 8.02 0.50 12.82
CA PRO A 125 8.18 1.49 11.75
C PRO A 125 8.13 0.83 10.36
N TRP A 126 8.70 -0.37 10.25
CA TRP A 126 8.64 -1.16 9.03
C TRP A 126 7.22 -1.63 8.72
N ALA A 127 6.48 -2.12 9.72
CA ALA A 127 5.10 -2.56 9.55
C ALA A 127 4.17 -1.39 9.16
N ILE A 128 4.32 -0.23 9.80
CA ILE A 128 3.53 0.98 9.49
C ILE A 128 3.84 1.45 8.05
N GLY A 129 5.11 1.48 7.66
CA GLY A 129 5.51 1.85 6.30
C GLY A 129 5.04 0.85 5.24
N MET A 130 5.13 -0.46 5.51
CA MET A 130 4.68 -1.52 4.62
C MET A 130 3.15 -1.50 4.40
N LEU A 131 2.40 -1.17 5.45
CA LEU A 131 0.94 -1.08 5.40
C LEU A 131 0.42 0.28 4.90
N ASN A 132 1.33 1.23 4.65
CA ASN A 132 1.01 2.60 4.26
C ASN A 132 -0.10 3.24 5.12
N LEU A 133 0.00 3.08 6.45
CA LEU A 133 -1.01 3.59 7.37
C LEU A 133 -0.81 5.10 7.56
N ASP A 134 -1.65 5.90 6.91
CA ASP A 134 -1.75 7.34 7.19
C ASP A 134 -2.75 7.60 8.34
N THR A 135 -2.30 8.29 9.38
CA THR A 135 -3.11 8.68 10.53
C THR A 135 -3.47 10.15 10.53
N ARG A 136 -3.01 10.92 9.54
CA ARG A 136 -3.37 12.34 9.39
C ARG A 136 -4.85 12.46 9.08
N LEU A 137 -5.49 13.41 9.75
CA LEU A 137 -6.90 13.74 9.65
C LEU A 137 -7.10 15.04 8.87
N TRP A 138 -6.11 15.93 8.84
CA TRP A 138 -6.09 17.15 8.03
C TRP A 138 -5.02 17.03 6.95
N VAL A 139 -5.43 16.61 5.78
CA VAL A 139 -4.56 16.44 4.61
C VAL A 139 -5.09 17.37 3.54
N VAL A 140 -4.23 18.25 3.03
CA VAL A 140 -4.46 18.89 1.75
C VAL A 140 -4.29 17.77 0.74
N GLU A 141 -5.35 17.41 0.02
CA GLU A 141 -5.19 16.73 -1.27
C GLU A 141 -4.23 17.64 -2.03
N GLU A 142 -2.95 17.27 -2.11
CA GLU A 142 -2.03 17.90 -3.07
C GLU A 142 -2.81 17.95 -4.38
N ASP A 143 -2.80 19.09 -5.07
CA ASP A 143 -3.48 19.25 -6.36
C ASP A 143 -2.94 18.18 -7.34
N GLU A 144 -3.43 16.95 -7.22
CA GLU A 144 -3.48 15.96 -8.28
C GLU A 144 -4.24 16.68 -9.38
N PRO A 145 -3.65 16.81 -10.58
CA PRO A 145 -4.11 17.73 -11.60
C PRO A 145 -5.59 17.49 -11.88
N ALA A 146 -6.45 18.33 -11.28
CA ALA A 146 -7.90 18.25 -11.28
C ALA A 146 -8.48 16.82 -11.19
N GLN A 147 -9.26 16.52 -10.14
CA GLN A 147 -10.16 15.36 -10.03
C GLN A 147 -11.05 15.06 -11.28
N THR A 148 -11.05 15.92 -12.29
CA THR A 148 -11.59 15.63 -13.63
C THR A 148 -10.73 14.62 -14.40
N GLN A 149 -9.40 14.71 -14.38
CA GLN A 149 -8.51 13.83 -15.15
C GLN A 149 -8.39 12.42 -14.58
N GLU A 150 -8.35 12.25 -13.26
CA GLU A 150 -8.30 10.91 -12.65
C GLU A 150 -9.67 10.22 -12.63
N ALA A 151 -10.75 10.99 -12.40
CA ALA A 151 -12.09 10.44 -12.58
C ALA A 151 -12.32 10.03 -14.04
N ASP A 152 -11.83 10.83 -15.01
CA ASP A 152 -11.87 10.46 -16.42
C ASP A 152 -10.98 9.25 -16.71
N GLU A 153 -9.74 9.17 -16.21
CA GLU A 153 -8.84 8.02 -16.41
C GLU A 153 -9.36 6.73 -15.75
N GLN A 154 -9.96 6.83 -14.57
CA GLN A 154 -10.53 5.70 -13.85
C GLN A 154 -11.87 5.25 -14.46
N THR A 155 -12.67 6.20 -14.94
CA THR A 155 -13.89 5.92 -15.72
C THR A 155 -13.55 5.34 -17.09
N GLU A 156 -12.51 5.83 -17.75
CA GLU A 156 -11.99 5.30 -19.01
C GLU A 156 -11.41 3.89 -18.80
N ALA A 157 -10.66 3.66 -17.73
CA ALA A 157 -10.14 2.32 -17.40
C ALA A 157 -11.27 1.33 -17.07
N GLU A 158 -12.30 1.78 -16.35
CA GLU A 158 -13.49 0.98 -16.05
C GLU A 158 -14.30 0.68 -17.33
N ALA A 159 -14.53 1.69 -18.17
CA ALA A 159 -15.19 1.51 -19.47
C ALA A 159 -14.40 0.55 -20.38
N LEU A 160 -13.08 0.72 -20.46
CA LEU A 160 -12.18 -0.15 -21.22
C LEU A 160 -12.28 -1.60 -20.73
N PHE A 161 -12.32 -1.81 -19.42
CA PHE A 161 -12.47 -3.15 -18.82
C PHE A 161 -13.78 -3.84 -19.24
N TYR A 162 -14.90 -3.09 -19.31
CA TYR A 162 -16.17 -3.64 -19.76
C TYR A 162 -16.24 -3.85 -21.29
N GLU A 163 -15.49 -3.09 -22.07
CA GLU A 163 -15.46 -3.19 -23.53
C GLU A 163 -14.50 -4.26 -24.06
N GLN A 164 -13.42 -4.57 -23.33
CA GLN A 164 -12.39 -5.55 -23.71
C GLN A 164 -12.95 -6.90 -24.19
N PRO A 165 -13.92 -7.56 -23.51
CA PRO A 165 -14.46 -8.83 -23.99
C PRO A 165 -15.09 -8.74 -25.39
N ALA A 166 -15.77 -7.63 -25.70
CA ALA A 166 -16.37 -7.40 -27.01
C ALA A 166 -15.30 -7.14 -28.08
N GLN A 167 -14.24 -6.40 -27.74
CA GLN A 167 -13.12 -6.15 -28.64
C GLN A 167 -12.32 -7.44 -28.95
N ILE A 168 -12.11 -8.30 -27.96
CA ILE A 168 -11.49 -9.62 -28.14
C ILE A 168 -12.38 -10.49 -29.04
N ALA A 169 -13.69 -10.54 -28.80
CA ALA A 169 -14.63 -11.30 -29.63
C ALA A 169 -14.63 -10.80 -31.09
N ALA A 170 -14.55 -9.48 -31.30
CA ALA A 170 -14.44 -8.88 -32.63
C ALA A 170 -13.08 -9.18 -33.30
N ALA A 171 -11.98 -9.20 -32.55
CA ALA A 171 -10.67 -9.58 -33.07
C ALA A 171 -10.64 -11.06 -33.50
N VAL A 172 -11.25 -11.94 -32.71
CA VAL A 172 -11.35 -13.37 -33.03
C VAL A 172 -12.28 -13.63 -34.21
N SER A 173 -13.38 -12.89 -34.36
CA SER A 173 -14.32 -13.09 -35.48
C SER A 173 -13.75 -12.70 -36.85
N ARG A 174 -12.73 -11.84 -36.89
CA ARG A 174 -12.00 -11.46 -38.11
C ARG A 174 -11.03 -12.55 -38.60
N VAL A 175 -10.73 -13.55 -37.78
CA VAL A 175 -9.81 -14.65 -38.14
C VAL A 175 -10.47 -15.54 -39.20
N THR A 176 -9.81 -15.66 -40.35
CA THR A 176 -10.33 -16.45 -41.47
C THR A 176 -10.15 -17.96 -41.25
N GLY A 177 -11.13 -18.74 -41.70
CA GLY A 177 -11.05 -20.20 -41.72
C GLY A 177 -10.01 -20.69 -42.73
N THR A 178 -9.40 -21.84 -42.45
CA THR A 178 -8.46 -22.46 -43.39
C THR A 178 -9.22 -23.19 -44.51
N PRO A 179 -8.79 -23.10 -45.79
CA PRO A 179 -9.42 -23.84 -46.89
C PRO A 179 -9.41 -25.36 -46.67
N PRO A 180 -10.47 -26.09 -47.11
CA PRO A 180 -10.54 -27.54 -46.97
C PRO A 180 -9.34 -28.23 -47.62
N GLY A 181 -8.75 -29.22 -46.92
CA GLY A 181 -7.63 -30.02 -47.44
C GLY A 181 -6.25 -29.41 -47.23
N THR A 182 -6.12 -28.29 -46.49
CA THR A 182 -4.83 -27.69 -46.12
C THR A 182 -4.69 -27.57 -44.60
N THR A 183 -3.44 -27.66 -44.09
CA THR A 183 -3.18 -27.45 -42.65
C THR A 183 -3.19 -25.97 -42.33
N GLY A 184 -3.99 -25.58 -41.35
CA GLY A 184 -4.15 -24.19 -40.93
C GLY A 184 -3.20 -23.82 -39.81
N VAL A 185 -2.46 -22.71 -39.96
CA VAL A 185 -1.64 -22.14 -38.88
C VAL A 185 -2.28 -20.84 -38.40
N TYR A 186 -2.49 -20.76 -37.09
CA TYR A 186 -3.07 -19.62 -36.39
C TYR A 186 -2.05 -19.08 -35.40
N PHE A 187 -1.95 -17.76 -35.30
CA PHE A 187 -1.09 -17.11 -34.31
C PHE A 187 -1.93 -16.32 -33.31
N VAL A 188 -1.68 -16.53 -32.02
CA VAL A 188 -2.25 -15.72 -30.95
C VAL A 188 -1.10 -15.17 -30.13
N GLY A 189 -0.91 -13.85 -30.20
CA GLY A 189 0.11 -13.13 -29.45
C GLY A 189 -0.51 -12.46 -28.23
N PHE A 190 0.07 -12.66 -27.05
CA PHE A 190 -0.38 -12.03 -25.81
C PHE A 190 0.76 -11.24 -25.16
N ALA A 191 0.62 -9.92 -25.13
CA ALA A 191 1.51 -9.00 -24.44
C ALA A 191 0.75 -8.36 -23.28
N GLY A 192 0.71 -9.04 -22.14
CA GLY A 192 -0.10 -8.62 -20.98
C GLY A 192 0.51 -7.50 -20.13
N ASP A 193 1.81 -7.25 -20.25
CA ASP A 193 2.51 -6.18 -19.54
C ASP A 193 2.81 -5.01 -20.49
N GLY A 194 2.19 -3.87 -20.18
CA GLY A 194 2.30 -2.63 -20.95
C GLY A 194 3.38 -1.67 -20.47
N GLU A 195 4.09 -1.95 -19.38
CA GLU A 195 4.93 -0.97 -18.67
C GLU A 195 6.17 -0.52 -19.48
N GLN A 196 6.76 -1.42 -20.27
CA GLN A 196 8.01 -1.14 -21.02
C GLN A 196 7.88 -1.32 -22.54
N GLY A 197 6.70 -1.72 -23.03
CA GLY A 197 6.43 -1.97 -24.45
C GLY A 197 7.30 -3.07 -25.10
N VAL A 198 8.12 -3.79 -24.33
CA VAL A 198 9.00 -4.86 -24.84
C VAL A 198 8.16 -6.01 -25.36
N PHE A 199 7.18 -6.47 -24.58
CA PHE A 199 6.30 -7.56 -24.95
C PHE A 199 5.48 -7.27 -26.21
N ARG A 200 5.06 -6.02 -26.42
CA ARG A 200 4.43 -5.57 -27.66
C ARG A 200 5.36 -5.79 -28.86
N ARG A 201 6.60 -5.30 -28.78
CA ARG A 201 7.57 -5.41 -29.89
C ARG A 201 7.87 -6.87 -30.23
N GLU A 202 8.08 -7.70 -29.22
CA GLU A 202 8.34 -9.13 -29.41
C GLU A 202 7.14 -9.85 -30.03
N THR A 203 5.93 -9.54 -29.57
CA THR A 203 4.69 -10.15 -30.07
C THR A 203 4.41 -9.75 -31.53
N LEU A 204 4.66 -8.48 -31.89
CA LEU A 204 4.55 -8.00 -33.28
C LEU A 204 5.62 -8.60 -34.19
N PHE A 205 6.84 -8.74 -33.69
CA PHE A 205 7.90 -9.39 -34.46
C PHE A 205 7.56 -10.87 -34.71
N ALA A 206 7.09 -11.58 -33.69
CA ALA A 206 6.68 -12.97 -33.82
C ALA A 206 5.52 -13.13 -34.82
N SER A 207 4.53 -12.23 -34.82
CA SER A 207 3.41 -12.30 -35.75
C SER A 207 3.85 -12.15 -37.22
N GLN A 208 4.80 -11.25 -37.49
CA GLN A 208 5.39 -11.08 -38.83
C GLN A 208 6.11 -12.34 -39.30
N VAL A 209 6.93 -12.94 -38.44
CA VAL A 209 7.66 -14.19 -38.76
C VAL A 209 6.68 -15.33 -39.05
N PHE A 210 5.59 -15.45 -38.29
CA PHE A 210 4.57 -16.46 -38.53
C PHE A 210 3.78 -16.20 -39.82
N ALA A 211 3.48 -14.95 -40.12
CA ALA A 211 2.84 -14.56 -41.37
C ALA A 211 3.70 -14.93 -42.60
N GLU A 212 5.01 -14.63 -42.56
CA GLU A 212 5.94 -14.92 -43.64
C GLU A 212 6.18 -16.42 -43.83
N ARG A 213 6.36 -17.17 -42.74
CA ARG A 213 6.75 -18.59 -42.81
C ARG A 213 5.58 -19.55 -42.99
N PHE A 214 4.41 -19.20 -42.47
CA PHE A 214 3.26 -20.10 -42.40
C PHE A 214 1.99 -19.53 -43.04
N GLY A 215 2.07 -18.33 -43.64
CA GLY A 215 0.92 -17.68 -44.27
C GLY A 215 -0.20 -17.40 -43.27
N SER A 216 0.12 -17.09 -42.02
CA SER A 216 -0.87 -16.86 -40.95
C SER A 216 -1.37 -15.42 -40.86
N GLY A 217 -1.04 -14.54 -41.82
CA GLY A 217 -1.38 -13.10 -41.77
C GLY A 217 -2.85 -12.85 -41.44
N ASP A 218 -3.76 -13.43 -42.23
CA ASP A 218 -5.22 -13.31 -42.03
C ASP A 218 -5.78 -14.23 -40.92
N ARG A 219 -4.88 -14.85 -40.15
CA ARG A 219 -5.15 -15.84 -39.09
C ARG A 219 -4.39 -15.52 -37.80
N THR A 220 -4.21 -14.23 -37.54
CA THR A 220 -3.45 -13.70 -36.40
C THR A 220 -4.38 -12.90 -35.49
N VAL A 221 -4.32 -13.17 -34.19
CA VAL A 221 -4.93 -12.34 -33.14
C VAL A 221 -3.82 -11.79 -32.26
N LEU A 222 -3.82 -10.48 -32.04
CA LEU A 222 -2.86 -9.79 -31.18
C LEU A 222 -3.62 -9.18 -30.02
N LEU A 223 -3.29 -9.59 -28.81
CA LEU A 223 -3.83 -9.12 -27.55
C LEU A 223 -2.68 -8.36 -26.87
N VAL A 224 -2.61 -7.05 -27.06
CA VAL A 224 -1.47 -6.23 -26.63
C VAL A 224 -1.95 -5.16 -25.68
N ASN A 225 -1.54 -5.26 -24.41
CA ASN A 225 -1.76 -4.24 -23.39
C ASN A 225 -0.70 -3.14 -23.55
N ASN A 226 -1.08 -1.97 -24.06
CA ASN A 226 -0.18 -0.82 -24.16
C ASN A 226 -0.95 0.51 -24.09
N VAL A 227 -0.48 1.43 -23.25
CA VAL A 227 -1.14 2.73 -23.00
C VAL A 227 -1.25 3.60 -24.25
N GLU A 228 -0.29 3.50 -25.17
CA GLU A 228 -0.26 4.31 -26.40
C GLU A 228 -1.16 3.75 -27.52
N ASP A 229 -1.57 2.48 -27.44
CA ASP A 229 -2.27 1.76 -28.52
C ASP A 229 -3.64 1.19 -28.10
N ARG A 230 -4.28 1.77 -27.07
CA ARG A 230 -5.56 1.31 -26.50
C ARG A 230 -6.71 1.22 -27.53
N GLU A 231 -6.66 2.01 -28.60
CA GLU A 231 -7.65 1.97 -29.68
C GLU A 231 -7.29 0.98 -30.79
N THR A 232 -6.04 0.48 -30.82
CA THR A 232 -5.51 -0.36 -31.90
C THR A 232 -5.56 -1.85 -31.55
N TYR A 233 -5.34 -2.19 -30.29
CA TYR A 233 -5.33 -3.57 -29.80
C TYR A 233 -6.41 -3.78 -28.72
N PRO A 234 -6.95 -5.00 -28.59
CA PRO A 234 -8.11 -5.28 -27.75
C PRO A 234 -7.78 -5.40 -26.24
N LEU A 235 -6.59 -4.97 -25.78
CA LEU A 235 -6.15 -5.01 -24.39
C LEU A 235 -5.60 -3.66 -23.93
#